data_AF-D0R4N4-F1
#
_entry.id   AF-D0R4N4-F1
#
_cell.length_a   1.000
_cell.length_b   1.000
_cell.length_c   1.000
_cell.angle_alpha   90.00
_cell.angle_beta   90.00
_cell.angle_gamma   90.00
#
_symmetry.space_group_name_H-M   'P 1'
#
loop_
_entity.id
_entity.type
_entity.pdbx_description
1 polymer ?
#
loop_
_entity_poly.entity_id
_entity_poly.type
_entity_poly.pdbx_seq_one_letter_code
_entity_poly.pdbx_strand_id
1 'polypeptide(L)'
;MKYDLNAFQIDLDAPKSTKQTNAVLLAYEKAIPLAKANAAYDHAKAMGKSVGLIINEATAYNTNTVDAHRMVQWAKATYHDFKLIENLADDLFYVYYTENKELADHKVLLDVAKKNKIDTAEVKKILDSKCLKFN
;
A
#
# COMPACT_ATOMS: atom_id res chain seq x y z
N MET A 1 -14.11 16.19 6.17
CA MET A 1 -15.21 15.31 5.70
C MET A 1 -14.93 13.93 6.25
N LYS A 2 -15.90 13.27 6.89
CA LYS A 2 -15.71 11.92 7.44
C LYS A 2 -16.07 10.90 6.36
N TYR A 3 -15.12 10.05 5.97
CA TYR A 3 -15.34 8.95 5.05
C TYR A 3 -14.88 7.64 5.68
N ASP A 4 -15.41 6.52 5.20
CA ASP A 4 -15.10 5.20 5.74
C ASP A 4 -14.14 4.45 4.82
N LEU A 5 -12.92 4.19 5.32
CA LEU A 5 -11.91 3.42 4.60
C LEU A 5 -12.25 1.93 4.68
N ASN A 6 -12.33 1.30 3.50
CA ASN A 6 -12.61 -0.12 3.32
C ASN A 6 -11.49 -0.76 2.50
N ALA A 7 -11.02 -1.92 2.95
CA ALA A 7 -9.93 -2.63 2.29
C ALA A 7 -10.39 -3.27 0.97
N PHE A 8 -9.52 -3.22 -0.03
CA PHE A 8 -9.70 -3.89 -1.32
C PHE A 8 -8.33 -4.26 -1.89
N GLN A 9 -8.15 -5.53 -2.25
CA GLN A 9 -6.94 -6.01 -2.92
C GLN A 9 -7.21 -6.13 -4.42
N ILE A 10 -6.34 -5.51 -5.22
CA ILE A 10 -6.40 -5.63 -6.69
C ILE A 10 -6.04 -7.06 -7.11
N ASP A 11 -4.99 -7.61 -6.50
CA ASP A 11 -4.53 -8.98 -6.70
C ASP A 11 -4.41 -9.67 -5.34
N LEU A 12 -5.19 -10.73 -5.15
CA LEU A 12 -5.19 -11.53 -3.92
C LEU A 12 -3.98 -12.46 -3.85
N ASP A 13 -3.45 -12.87 -5.01
CA ASP A 13 -2.39 -13.87 -5.15
C ASP A 13 -1.01 -13.23 -5.36
N ALA A 14 -0.93 -11.90 -5.35
CA ALA A 14 0.32 -11.16 -5.44
C ALA A 14 1.36 -11.70 -4.44
N PRO A 15 2.64 -11.83 -4.82
CA PRO A 15 3.66 -12.41 -3.96
C PRO A 15 4.05 -11.46 -2.82
N LYS A 16 4.59 -12.01 -1.74
CA LYS A 16 5.14 -11.19 -0.62
C LYS A 16 6.45 -10.47 -0.98
N SER A 17 7.14 -10.92 -2.01
CA SER A 17 8.34 -10.26 -2.53
C SER A 17 8.46 -10.55 -4.01
N THR A 18 8.89 -9.55 -4.76
CA THR A 18 9.14 -9.67 -6.19
C THR A 18 10.16 -8.64 -6.64
N LYS A 19 10.83 -8.91 -7.75
CA LYS A 19 11.62 -7.91 -8.48
C LYS A 19 10.84 -7.28 -9.65
N GLN A 20 9.61 -7.74 -9.88
CA GLN A 20 8.77 -7.23 -10.95
C GLN A 20 8.05 -5.96 -10.49
N THR A 21 8.22 -4.88 -11.26
CA THR A 21 7.41 -3.68 -11.07
C THR A 21 6.07 -3.82 -11.77
N ASN A 22 5.10 -2.98 -11.40
CA ASN A 22 3.77 -2.99 -12.01
C ASN A 22 3.81 -2.89 -13.54
N ALA A 23 4.66 -2.03 -14.11
CA ALA A 23 4.78 -1.92 -15.57
C ALA A 23 5.37 -3.17 -16.24
N VAL A 24 6.28 -3.88 -15.57
CA VAL A 24 6.83 -5.14 -16.11
C VAL A 24 5.79 -6.24 -16.06
N LEU A 25 5.04 -6.34 -14.96
CA LEU A 25 3.93 -7.30 -14.85
C LEU A 25 2.86 -7.03 -15.92
N LEU A 26 2.44 -5.77 -16.08
CA LEU A 26 1.46 -5.39 -17.10
C LEU A 26 1.93 -5.72 -18.52
N ALA A 27 3.22 -5.47 -18.82
CA ALA A 27 3.81 -5.79 -20.11
C ALA A 27 3.71 -7.29 -20.42
N TYR A 28 4.02 -8.13 -19.41
CA TYR A 28 3.92 -9.58 -19.51
C TYR A 28 2.47 -10.05 -19.70
N GLU A 29 1.55 -9.63 -18.83
CA GLU A 29 0.15 -10.08 -18.83
C GLU A 29 -0.60 -9.69 -20.10
N LYS A 30 -0.31 -8.51 -20.65
CA LYS A 30 -0.99 -8.00 -21.85
C LYS A 30 -0.23 -8.27 -23.14
N ALA A 31 0.94 -8.92 -23.07
CA ALA A 31 1.84 -9.16 -24.21
C ALA A 31 2.12 -7.86 -25.00
N ILE A 32 2.44 -6.77 -24.29
CA ILE A 32 2.75 -5.47 -24.87
C ILE A 32 4.20 -5.05 -24.58
N PRO A 33 4.82 -4.18 -25.41
CA PRO A 33 6.13 -3.64 -25.11
C PRO A 33 6.16 -2.89 -23.77
N LEU A 34 7.26 -3.00 -23.02
CA LEU A 34 7.44 -2.31 -21.73
C LEU A 34 7.24 -0.79 -21.83
N ALA A 35 7.61 -0.17 -22.96
CA ALA A 35 7.37 1.25 -23.20
C ALA A 35 5.86 1.59 -23.19
N LYS A 36 5.02 0.73 -23.78
CA LYS A 36 3.56 0.90 -23.80
C LYS A 36 2.96 0.66 -22.40
N ALA A 37 3.50 -0.30 -21.64
CA ALA A 37 3.08 -0.54 -20.27
C ALA A 37 3.42 0.65 -19.35
N ASN A 38 4.62 1.25 -19.47
CA ASN A 38 4.97 2.48 -18.75
C ASN A 38 4.02 3.63 -19.09
N ALA A 39 3.73 3.82 -20.39
CA ALA A 39 2.82 4.87 -20.84
C ALA A 39 1.39 4.72 -20.28
N ALA A 40 0.97 3.50 -19.92
CA ALA A 40 -0.34 3.26 -19.28
C ALA A 40 -0.45 3.95 -17.91
N TYR A 41 0.66 4.19 -17.21
CA TYR A 41 0.70 4.86 -15.91
C TYR A 41 0.97 6.37 -15.99
N ASP A 42 1.32 6.91 -17.17
CA ASP A 42 1.66 8.33 -17.33
C ASP A 42 0.49 9.25 -16.99
N HIS A 43 -0.75 8.81 -17.25
CA HIS A 43 -1.93 9.58 -16.90
C HIS A 43 -2.06 9.81 -15.38
N ALA A 44 -1.92 8.75 -14.59
CA ALA A 44 -1.96 8.84 -13.12
C ALA A 44 -0.81 9.71 -12.58
N LYS A 45 0.39 9.57 -13.15
CA LYS A 45 1.55 10.43 -12.83
C LYS A 45 1.29 11.91 -13.11
N ALA A 46 0.67 12.23 -14.26
CA ALA A 46 0.34 13.60 -14.63
C ALA A 46 -0.75 14.20 -13.70
N MET A 47 -1.78 13.42 -13.37
CA MET A 47 -2.83 13.83 -12.43
C MET A 47 -2.26 14.05 -11.01
N GLY A 48 -1.40 13.16 -10.53
CA GLY A 48 -0.74 13.35 -9.24
C GLY A 48 0.05 14.65 -9.21
N LYS A 49 0.86 14.91 -10.25
CA LYS A 49 1.66 16.13 -10.34
C LYS A 49 0.82 17.40 -10.33
N SER A 50 -0.36 17.41 -10.96
CA SER A 50 -1.21 18.62 -11.00
C SER A 50 -1.78 19.00 -9.64
N VAL A 51 -1.83 18.05 -8.68
CA VAL A 51 -2.25 18.28 -7.29
C VAL A 51 -1.10 18.21 -6.29
N GLY A 52 0.15 18.22 -6.77
CA GLY A 52 1.34 18.22 -5.91
C GLY A 52 1.76 16.86 -5.33
N LEU A 53 1.22 15.76 -5.87
CA LEU A 53 1.59 14.39 -5.49
C LEU A 53 2.61 13.80 -6.47
N ILE A 54 3.52 12.99 -5.94
CA ILE A 54 4.45 12.18 -6.75
C ILE A 54 3.88 10.77 -6.84
N ILE A 55 3.54 10.32 -8.05
CA ILE A 55 3.00 8.97 -8.29
C ILE A 55 3.96 8.22 -9.22
N ASN A 56 4.66 7.24 -8.65
CA ASN A 56 5.63 6.35 -9.31
C ASN A 56 5.08 4.92 -9.39
N GLU A 57 3.83 4.77 -9.85
CA GLU A 57 3.14 3.48 -9.86
C GLU A 57 3.79 2.45 -10.80
N ALA A 58 4.28 2.89 -11.96
CA ALA A 58 4.93 2.01 -12.94
C ALA A 58 6.15 1.26 -12.38
N THR A 59 6.88 1.91 -11.46
CA THR A 59 8.11 1.41 -10.84
C THR A 59 7.89 0.81 -9.45
N ALA A 60 6.67 0.89 -8.90
CA ALA A 60 6.33 0.23 -7.65
C ALA A 60 6.40 -1.30 -7.83
N TYR A 61 6.94 -1.99 -6.83
CA TYR A 61 6.99 -3.46 -6.82
C TYR A 61 5.60 -4.05 -6.62
N ASN A 62 5.27 -5.05 -7.43
CA ASN A 62 3.98 -5.73 -7.37
C ASN A 62 3.95 -6.75 -6.23
N THR A 63 3.82 -6.26 -5.00
CA THR A 63 3.75 -7.07 -3.79
C THR A 63 2.37 -7.05 -3.16
N ASN A 64 2.06 -8.09 -2.39
CA ASN A 64 0.79 -8.23 -1.70
C ASN A 64 0.57 -7.08 -0.69
N THR A 65 -0.66 -6.58 -0.59
CA THR A 65 -1.05 -5.49 0.32
C THR A 65 -1.88 -5.96 1.51
N VAL A 66 -2.14 -7.27 1.67
CA VAL A 66 -3.03 -7.80 2.71
C VAL A 66 -2.60 -7.38 4.11
N ASP A 67 -1.30 -7.37 4.39
CA ASP A 67 -0.77 -7.02 5.72
C ASP A 67 -0.94 -5.52 6.02
N ALA A 68 -0.81 -4.64 5.03
CA ALA A 68 -1.14 -3.22 5.15
C ALA A 68 -2.64 -3.00 5.42
N HIS A 69 -3.51 -3.72 4.69
CA HIS A 69 -4.96 -3.65 4.92
C HIS A 69 -5.34 -4.14 6.32
N ARG A 70 -4.74 -5.25 6.78
CA ARG A 70 -4.92 -5.77 8.14
C ARG A 70 -4.53 -4.76 9.20
N MET A 71 -3.40 -4.09 9.02
CA MET A 71 -2.94 -3.04 9.92
C MET A 71 -3.94 -1.87 9.99
N VAL A 72 -4.44 -1.38 8.86
CA VAL A 72 -5.42 -0.28 8.82
C VAL A 72 -6.74 -0.67 9.49
N GLN A 73 -7.25 -1.88 9.19
CA GLN A 73 -8.50 -2.35 9.77
C GLN A 73 -8.40 -2.61 11.28
N TRP A 74 -7.27 -3.16 11.73
CA TRP A 74 -6.97 -3.27 13.15
C TRP A 74 -6.93 -1.90 13.82
N ALA A 75 -6.17 -0.95 13.27
CA ALA A 75 -6.08 0.39 13.85
C ALA A 75 -7.45 1.08 13.92
N LYS A 76 -8.29 0.90 12.90
CA LYS A 76 -9.67 1.42 12.86
C LYS A 76 -10.52 0.85 13.99
N ALA A 77 -10.41 -0.45 14.26
CA ALA A 77 -11.12 -1.14 15.33
C ALA A 77 -10.58 -0.80 16.74
N THR A 78 -9.29 -0.49 16.87
CA THR A 78 -8.63 -0.24 18.17
C THR A 78 -8.70 1.22 18.59
N TYR A 79 -8.40 2.16 17.69
CA TYR A 79 -8.24 3.58 18.06
C TYR A 79 -9.51 4.40 17.90
N HIS A 80 -10.43 4.01 17.01
CA HIS A 80 -11.64 4.75 16.67
C HIS A 80 -11.41 6.24 16.31
N ASP A 81 -10.19 6.60 15.90
CA ASP A 81 -9.77 7.95 15.55
C ASP A 81 -9.64 8.07 14.03
N PHE A 82 -10.62 8.72 13.40
CA PHE A 82 -10.65 8.90 11.94
C PHE A 82 -9.41 9.59 11.41
N LYS A 83 -8.85 10.58 12.14
CA LYS A 83 -7.71 11.33 11.63
C LYS A 83 -6.44 10.50 11.67
N LEU A 84 -6.27 9.66 12.69
CA LEU A 84 -5.19 8.69 12.77
C LEU A 84 -5.28 7.67 11.61
N ILE A 85 -6.47 7.17 11.29
CA ILE A 85 -6.65 6.20 10.19
C ILE A 85 -6.41 6.84 8.82
N GLU A 86 -6.86 8.07 8.61
CA GLU A 86 -6.54 8.84 7.40
C GLU A 86 -5.02 9.00 7.23
N ASN A 87 -4.33 9.48 8.27
CA ASN A 87 -2.88 9.69 8.21
C ASN A 87 -2.11 8.38 7.97
N LEU A 88 -2.56 7.29 8.59
CA LEU A 88 -1.98 5.96 8.38
C LEU A 88 -2.14 5.52 6.92
N ALA A 89 -3.33 5.68 6.34
CA ALA A 89 -3.59 5.32 4.94
C ALA A 89 -2.78 6.20 3.98
N ASP A 90 -2.73 7.51 4.22
CA ASP A 90 -1.94 8.46 3.42
C ASP A 90 -0.45 8.11 3.47
N ASP A 91 0.08 7.74 4.63
CA ASP A 91 1.48 7.33 4.76
C ASP A 91 1.77 6.00 4.05
N LEU A 92 0.86 5.03 4.09
CA LEU A 92 0.97 3.78 3.33
C LEU A 92 0.94 4.04 1.82
N PHE A 93 0.07 4.94 1.34
CA PHE A 93 0.07 5.37 -0.05
C PHE A 93 1.36 6.07 -0.43
N TYR A 94 1.87 6.94 0.44
CA TYR A 94 3.11 7.66 0.19
C TYR A 94 4.31 6.71 0.05
N VAL A 95 4.49 5.76 0.98
CA VAL A 95 5.62 4.83 0.90
C VAL A 95 5.52 3.91 -0.33
N TYR A 96 4.30 3.56 -0.77
CA TYR A 96 4.09 2.73 -1.96
C TYR A 96 4.28 3.53 -3.26
N TYR A 97 3.51 4.60 -3.45
CA TYR A 97 3.48 5.35 -4.72
C TYR A 97 4.64 6.33 -4.88
N THR A 98 5.17 6.90 -3.79
CA THR A 98 6.28 7.85 -3.89
C THR A 98 7.61 7.16 -3.71
N GLU A 99 7.76 6.38 -2.64
CA GLU A 99 9.04 5.76 -2.27
C GLU A 99 9.25 4.36 -2.86
N ASN A 100 8.23 3.77 -3.47
CA ASN A 100 8.23 2.40 -4.01
C ASN A 100 8.72 1.34 -3.02
N LYS A 101 8.41 1.53 -1.74
CA LYS A 101 8.62 0.52 -0.68
C LYS A 101 7.52 -0.55 -0.76
N GLU A 102 7.91 -1.78 -0.47
CA GLU A 102 7.01 -2.94 -0.48
C GLU A 102 6.11 -2.93 0.76
N LEU A 103 4.79 -2.92 0.56
CA LEU A 103 3.82 -3.00 1.66
C LEU A 103 3.69 -4.42 2.24
N ALA A 104 4.33 -5.42 1.61
CA ALA A 104 4.50 -6.75 2.16
C ALA A 104 5.68 -6.84 3.16
N ASP A 105 6.57 -5.84 3.21
CA ASP A 105 7.68 -5.80 4.17
C ASP A 105 7.20 -5.29 5.52
N HIS A 106 7.21 -6.16 6.52
CA HIS A 106 6.81 -5.83 7.88
C HIS A 106 7.64 -4.69 8.48
N LYS A 107 8.91 -4.55 8.09
CA LYS A 107 9.73 -3.43 8.55
C LYS A 107 9.16 -2.09 8.06
N VAL A 108 8.73 -2.02 6.80
CA VAL A 108 8.10 -0.82 6.22
C VAL A 108 6.82 -0.48 6.99
N LEU A 109 5.97 -1.47 7.27
CA LEU A 109 4.73 -1.27 8.02
C LEU A 109 4.98 -0.80 9.46
N LEU A 110 5.98 -1.35 10.14
CA LEU A 110 6.36 -0.93 11.49
C LEU A 110 6.95 0.49 11.52
N ASP A 111 7.72 0.87 10.50
CA ASP A 111 8.25 2.24 10.37
C ASP A 111 7.10 3.25 10.16
N VAL A 112 6.09 2.90 9.35
CA VAL A 112 4.87 3.71 9.15
C VAL A 112 4.03 3.79 10.43
N ALA A 113 3.86 2.68 11.16
CA ALA A 113 3.18 2.65 12.45
C ALA A 113 3.84 3.61 13.45
N LYS A 114 5.17 3.53 13.56
CA LYS A 114 5.97 4.38 14.45
C LYS A 114 5.81 5.86 14.11
N LYS A 115 5.84 6.22 12.82
CA LYS A 115 5.61 7.59 12.33
C LYS A 115 4.26 8.14 12.80
N ASN A 116 3.22 7.29 12.79
CA ASN A 116 1.87 7.63 13.21
C ASN A 116 1.63 7.46 14.71
N LYS A 117 2.66 7.19 15.52
CA LYS A 117 2.57 6.94 16.98
C LYS A 117 1.64 5.78 17.35
N ILE A 118 1.53 4.80 16.45
CA ILE A 118 0.83 3.54 16.69
C ILE A 118 1.80 2.57 17.38
N ASP A 119 1.29 1.76 18.31
CA ASP A 119 2.12 0.79 19.05
C ASP A 119 2.66 -0.29 18.09
N THR A 120 3.98 -0.26 17.86
CA THR A 120 4.65 -1.19 16.96
C THR A 120 4.66 -2.62 17.47
N ALA A 121 4.56 -2.84 18.79
CA ALA A 121 4.46 -4.18 19.36
C ALA A 121 3.10 -4.81 19.04
N GLU A 122 2.01 -4.04 19.12
CA GLU A 122 0.67 -4.50 18.73
C GLU A 122 0.58 -4.72 17.22
N VAL A 123 1.10 -3.80 16.41
CA VAL A 123 1.17 -4.00 14.94
C VAL A 123 1.93 -5.28 14.61
N LYS A 124 3.07 -5.53 15.27
CA LYS A 124 3.83 -6.77 15.06
C LYS A 124 2.99 -8.01 15.37
N LYS A 125 2.21 -8.02 16.46
CA LYS A 125 1.31 -9.16 16.78
C LYS A 125 0.29 -9.40 15.67
N ILE A 126 -0.28 -8.34 15.10
CA ILE A 126 -1.22 -8.46 13.99
C ILE A 126 -0.53 -9.04 12.75
N LEU A 127 0.64 -8.50 12.38
CA LEU A 127 1.41 -8.95 11.22
C LEU A 127 1.87 -10.41 11.33
N ASP A 128 2.25 -10.86 12.53
CA ASP A 128 2.65 -12.24 12.81
C ASP A 128 1.45 -13.22 12.88
N SER A 129 0.25 -12.71 13.11
CA SER A 129 -0.95 -13.54 13.21
C SER A 129 -1.45 -14.00 11.83
N LYS A 130 -2.23 -15.10 11.81
CA LYS A 130 -2.86 -15.63 10.59
C LYS A 130 -4.34 -15.22 10.39
N CYS A 131 -4.93 -14.50 11.35
CA CYS A 131 -6.36 -14.23 11.38
C CYS A 131 -6.69 -12.75 11.13
N LEU A 132 -7.86 -12.53 10.51
CA LEU A 132 -8.52 -11.23 10.32
C LEU A 132 -9.52 -10.89 11.45
N LYS A 133 -9.58 -11.71 12.52
CA LYS A 133 -10.55 -11.52 13.60
C LYS A 133 -10.03 -10.48 14.58
N PHE A 134 -10.67 -9.32 14.58
CA PHE A 134 -10.55 -8.30 15.61
C PHE A 134 -11.55 -8.69 16.71
N ASN A 135 -11.05 -9.00 17.91
CA ASN A 135 -11.89 -9.31 19.07
C ASN A 135 -12.40 -8.01 19.71
#